data_AF-A0A2E9ZFQ2-F1
#
_entry.id   AF-A0A2E9ZFQ2-F1
#
_cell.length_a   1.000
_cell.length_b   1.000
_cell.length_c   1.000
_cell.angle_alpha   90.00
_cell.angle_beta   90.00
_cell.angle_gamma   90.00
#
_symmetry.space_group_name_H-M   'P 1'
#
loop_
_entity.id
_entity.type
_entity.pdbx_description
1 polymer ?
#
loop_
_entity_poly.entity_id
_entity_poly.type
_entity_poly.pdbx_seq_one_letter_code
_entity_poly.pdbx_strand_id
1 'polypeptide(L)'
;MNKMYYNKVLMYEFYLDNDWSDQDKLSSSNRRHSPALDSLMFTAPQTGFSLIELLVVIAIIGVLSAIALPAYQNSVMRSGRAEAKAELLQVASEEERFFSSNNTYSADATPLNTADGIVRTTENALFTIAVAACGGGIATCFIATATAQNQQLGDDCDTLTITNTGVRGSTGIASTQECWQR
;
A
#
# COMPACT_ATOMS: atom_id res chain seq x y z
N MET A 1 -4.29 33.39 18.80
CA MET A 1 -3.86 32.07 18.27
C MET A 1 -4.76 31.69 17.10
N ASN A 2 -4.25 31.65 15.87
CA ASN A 2 -4.84 30.89 14.76
C ASN A 2 -3.92 30.94 13.53
N LYS A 3 -3.00 29.99 13.44
CA LYS A 3 -2.21 29.71 12.22
C LYS A 3 -1.86 28.22 12.21
N MET A 4 -2.69 27.38 11.58
CA MET A 4 -2.29 26.04 11.16
C MET A 4 -3.26 25.40 10.14
N TYR A 5 -3.87 26.20 9.27
CA TYR A 5 -4.63 25.69 8.11
C TYR A 5 -4.05 26.23 6.81
N TYR A 6 -2.80 25.90 6.52
CA TYR A 6 -2.18 26.19 5.22
C TYR A 6 -1.17 25.09 4.88
N ASN A 7 -1.63 23.87 4.58
CA ASN A 7 -0.81 22.95 3.80
C ASN A 7 -1.58 21.80 3.11
N LYS A 8 -2.63 22.11 2.35
CA LYS A 8 -3.25 21.12 1.44
C LYS A 8 -3.65 21.67 0.07
N VAL A 9 -3.26 22.91 -0.25
CA VAL A 9 -3.74 23.63 -1.46
C VAL A 9 -2.71 23.71 -2.59
N LEU A 10 -1.49 23.20 -2.43
CA LEU A 10 -0.40 23.43 -3.39
C LEU A 10 -0.04 22.25 -4.31
N MET A 11 -0.79 21.14 -4.28
CA MET A 11 -0.44 19.95 -5.09
C MET A 11 -1.40 19.68 -6.27
N TYR A 12 -2.41 20.51 -6.48
CA TYR A 12 -3.36 20.34 -7.60
C TYR A 12 -3.26 21.42 -8.68
N GLU A 13 -2.49 22.49 -8.46
CA GLU A 13 -2.30 23.53 -9.48
C GLU A 13 -1.18 23.21 -10.49
N PHE A 14 -0.35 22.19 -10.25
CA PHE A 14 0.78 21.91 -11.14
C PHE A 14 0.41 21.16 -12.44
N TYR A 15 -0.85 20.77 -12.65
CA TYR A 15 -1.25 19.94 -13.80
C TYR A 15 -2.00 20.69 -14.92
N LEU A 16 -2.28 21.99 -14.78
CA LEU A 16 -3.12 22.72 -15.75
C LEU A 16 -2.38 23.73 -16.64
N ASP A 17 -1.06 23.92 -16.48
CA ASP A 17 -0.30 24.94 -17.23
C ASP A 17 0.51 24.41 -18.43
N ASN A 18 0.31 23.16 -18.86
CA ASN A 18 0.87 22.70 -20.13
C ASN A 18 -0.10 23.05 -21.28
N ASP A 19 -0.09 24.32 -21.69
CA ASP A 19 -0.69 24.77 -22.95
C ASP A 19 0.24 24.36 -24.11
N TRP A 20 -0.15 23.33 -24.84
CA TRP A 20 0.59 22.79 -25.99
C TRP A 20 0.39 23.62 -27.28
N SER A 21 -0.22 24.81 -27.21
CA SER A 21 -0.57 25.62 -28.38
C SER A 21 0.55 26.49 -28.97
N ASP A 22 1.70 26.61 -28.29
CA ASP A 22 2.77 27.56 -28.68
C ASP A 22 4.01 26.93 -29.34
N GLN A 23 3.99 25.64 -29.68
CA GLN A 23 5.11 24.95 -30.36
C GLN A 23 5.26 25.31 -31.86
N ASP A 24 4.29 26.03 -32.44
CA ASP A 24 4.22 26.22 -33.90
C ASP A 24 4.98 27.45 -34.42
N LYS A 25 5.49 28.31 -33.52
CA LYS A 25 5.98 29.66 -33.89
C LYS A 25 7.48 29.80 -34.18
N LEU A 26 8.26 28.71 -34.28
CA LEU A 26 9.72 28.78 -34.46
C LEU A 26 10.27 28.22 -35.79
N SER A 27 9.44 28.03 -36.83
CA SER A 27 9.88 27.35 -38.07
C SER A 27 9.97 28.22 -39.34
N SER A 28 10.03 29.55 -39.26
CA SER A 28 10.23 30.42 -40.45
C SER A 28 11.60 31.09 -40.51
N SER A 29 12.68 30.29 -40.54
CA SER A 29 13.98 30.78 -41.01
C SER A 29 14.43 30.05 -42.28
N ASN A 30 14.28 30.81 -43.36
CA ASN A 30 14.86 30.66 -44.69
C ASN A 30 16.24 29.97 -44.71
N ARG A 31 16.33 28.72 -45.19
CA ARG A 31 17.61 28.09 -45.55
C ARG A 31 17.70 27.90 -47.06
N ARG A 32 18.56 28.71 -47.65
CA ARG A 32 19.01 28.66 -49.04
C ARG A 32 19.87 27.42 -49.26
N HIS A 33 19.76 26.88 -50.47
CA HIS A 33 20.45 25.73 -51.06
C HIS A 33 21.93 25.56 -50.72
N SER A 34 22.37 24.30 -50.67
CA SER A 34 23.66 23.84 -51.18
C SER A 34 23.53 22.36 -51.57
N PRO A 35 23.61 21.99 -52.87
CA PRO A 35 23.79 20.61 -53.27
C PRO A 35 25.28 20.37 -53.48
N ALA A 36 25.97 19.88 -52.46
CA ALA A 36 27.30 19.31 -52.63
C ALA A 36 27.62 18.36 -51.48
N LEU A 37 28.10 17.19 -51.86
CA LEU A 37 28.57 16.06 -51.05
C LEU A 37 27.48 15.04 -50.71
N ASP A 38 27.22 14.24 -51.76
CA ASP A 38 26.70 12.87 -51.76
C ASP A 38 27.57 12.00 -50.84
N SER A 39 27.38 12.21 -49.53
CA SER A 39 27.85 11.34 -48.48
C SER A 39 27.17 10.00 -48.71
N LEU A 40 27.98 8.96 -48.91
CA LEU A 40 27.55 7.57 -48.91
C LEU A 40 26.83 7.27 -47.59
N MET A 41 25.55 7.62 -47.53
CA MET A 41 24.64 7.22 -46.48
C MET A 41 24.49 5.72 -46.65
N PHE A 42 25.24 4.94 -45.88
CA PHE A 42 24.88 3.57 -45.59
C PHE A 42 23.56 3.66 -44.84
N THR A 43 22.46 3.58 -45.59
CA THR A 43 21.12 3.43 -45.01
C THR A 43 21.14 2.08 -44.31
N ALA A 44 21.41 2.10 -43.00
CA ALA A 44 21.26 0.92 -42.18
C ALA A 44 19.82 0.42 -42.40
N PRO A 45 19.61 -0.86 -42.77
CA PRO A 45 18.28 -1.37 -43.02
C PRO A 45 17.45 -1.16 -41.76
N GLN A 46 16.31 -0.47 -41.89
CA GLN A 46 15.38 -0.32 -40.79
C GLN A 46 14.73 -1.67 -40.51
N THR A 47 15.23 -2.38 -39.51
CA THR A 47 14.61 -3.60 -38.98
C THR A 47 13.46 -3.19 -38.08
N GLY A 48 12.24 -3.18 -38.62
CA GLY A 48 11.01 -2.99 -37.86
C GLY A 48 10.47 -4.34 -37.36
N PHE A 49 9.89 -4.36 -36.15
CA PHE A 49 9.11 -5.49 -35.66
C PHE A 49 7.86 -5.69 -36.52
N SER A 50 7.52 -6.95 -36.80
CA SER A 50 6.29 -7.25 -37.54
C SER A 50 5.06 -7.09 -36.64
N LEU A 51 3.94 -6.66 -37.22
CA LEU A 51 2.67 -6.54 -36.51
C LEU A 51 2.22 -7.91 -35.96
N ILE A 52 2.48 -8.99 -36.68
CA ILE A 52 2.16 -10.35 -36.21
C ILE A 52 3.03 -10.76 -35.01
N GLU A 53 4.28 -10.30 -34.97
CA GLU A 53 5.21 -10.61 -33.88
C GLU A 53 4.73 -9.94 -32.60
N LEU A 54 4.30 -8.68 -32.69
CA LEU A 54 3.67 -7.98 -31.58
C LEU A 54 2.38 -8.68 -31.11
N LEU A 55 1.54 -9.15 -32.03
CA LEU A 55 0.29 -9.85 -31.69
C LEU A 55 0.52 -11.15 -30.91
N VAL A 56 1.55 -11.92 -31.27
CA VAL A 56 1.90 -13.14 -30.52
C VAL A 56 2.45 -12.79 -29.13
N VAL A 57 3.27 -11.75 -29.02
CA VAL A 57 3.82 -11.31 -27.73
C VAL A 57 2.72 -10.88 -26.77
N ILE A 58 1.78 -10.04 -27.21
CA ILE A 58 0.67 -9.62 -26.35
C ILE A 58 -0.24 -10.78 -25.96
N ALA A 59 -0.42 -11.77 -26.85
CA ALA A 59 -1.20 -12.96 -26.55
C ALA A 59 -0.55 -13.77 -25.41
N ILE A 60 0.77 -13.96 -25.46
CA ILE A 60 1.52 -14.67 -24.41
C ILE A 60 1.47 -13.89 -23.09
N ILE A 61 1.72 -12.57 -23.12
CA ILE A 61 1.65 -11.72 -21.92
C ILE A 61 0.25 -11.74 -21.30
N GLY A 62 -0.80 -11.74 -22.12
CA GLY A 62 -2.19 -11.83 -21.66
C GLY A 62 -2.46 -13.12 -20.87
N VAL A 63 -2.00 -14.27 -21.39
CA VAL A 63 -2.14 -15.56 -20.71
C VAL A 63 -1.36 -15.60 -19.40
N LEU A 64 -0.11 -15.12 -19.40
CA LEU A 64 0.72 -15.09 -18.19
C LEU A 64 0.14 -14.16 -17.11
N SER A 65 -0.36 -12.98 -17.52
CA SER A 65 -0.92 -11.98 -16.60
C SER A 65 -2.17 -12.49 -15.88
N ALA A 66 -3.00 -13.29 -16.55
CA ALA A 66 -4.22 -13.86 -15.98
C ALA A 66 -3.96 -14.76 -14.76
N ILE A 67 -2.81 -15.43 -14.71
CA ILE A 67 -2.41 -16.30 -13.59
C ILE A 67 -1.54 -15.53 -12.59
N ALA A 68 -0.64 -14.69 -13.08
CA ALA A 68 0.35 -14.00 -12.25
C ALA A 68 -0.29 -12.97 -11.30
N LEU A 69 -1.26 -12.19 -11.77
CA LEU A 69 -1.89 -11.13 -10.96
C LEU A 69 -2.61 -11.66 -9.71
N PRO A 70 -3.55 -12.63 -9.79
CA PRO A 70 -4.22 -13.13 -8.59
C PRO A 70 -3.25 -13.85 -7.64
N ALA A 71 -2.25 -14.57 -8.18
CA ALA A 71 -1.22 -15.21 -7.36
C ALA A 71 -0.39 -14.18 -6.57
N TYR A 72 -0.01 -13.07 -7.20
CA TYR A 72 0.72 -12.00 -6.54
C TYR A 72 -0.12 -11.33 -5.44
N GLN A 73 -1.38 -10.99 -5.72
CA GLN A 73 -2.29 -10.39 -4.74
C GLN A 73 -2.43 -11.28 -3.49
N ASN A 74 -2.63 -12.59 -3.68
CA ASN A 74 -2.69 -13.55 -2.58
C ASN A 74 -1.40 -13.59 -1.75
N SER A 75 -0.24 -13.48 -2.40
CA SER A 75 1.05 -13.43 -1.70
C SER A 75 1.18 -12.18 -0.82
N VAL A 76 0.77 -11.02 -1.34
CA VAL A 76 0.77 -9.75 -0.58
C VAL A 76 -0.19 -9.85 0.60
N MET A 77 -1.41 -10.34 0.40
CA MET A 77 -2.40 -10.51 1.46
C MET A 77 -1.91 -11.46 2.57
N ARG A 78 -1.22 -12.55 2.21
CA ARG A 78 -0.62 -13.46 3.18
C ARG A 78 0.51 -12.79 3.97
N SER A 79 1.34 -12.00 3.29
CA SER A 79 2.40 -11.22 3.95
C SER A 79 1.81 -10.20 4.93
N GLY A 80 0.77 -9.46 4.51
CA GLY A 80 0.07 -8.50 5.35
C GLY A 80 -0.54 -9.16 6.60
N ARG A 81 -1.14 -10.35 6.47
CA ARG A 81 -1.62 -11.12 7.63
C ARG A 81 -0.50 -11.51 8.58
N ALA A 82 0.66 -11.93 8.07
CA ALA A 82 1.80 -12.27 8.91
C ALA A 82 2.31 -11.07 9.69
N GLU A 83 2.39 -9.92 9.03
CA GLU A 83 2.75 -8.62 9.62
C GLU A 83 1.75 -8.20 10.72
N ALA A 84 0.44 -8.27 10.44
CA ALA A 84 -0.58 -7.98 11.43
C ALA A 84 -0.52 -8.92 12.65
N LYS A 85 -0.30 -10.22 12.45
CA LYS A 85 -0.13 -11.18 13.55
C LYS A 85 1.09 -10.85 14.40
N ALA A 86 2.21 -10.51 13.79
CA ALA A 86 3.43 -10.14 14.50
C ALA A 86 3.22 -8.88 15.34
N GLU A 87 2.61 -7.85 14.76
CA GLU A 87 2.32 -6.60 15.46
C GLU A 87 1.28 -6.78 16.58
N LEU A 88 0.23 -7.59 16.38
CA LEU A 88 -0.73 -7.91 17.44
C LEU A 88 -0.06 -8.59 18.65
N LEU A 89 0.89 -9.50 18.40
CA LEU A 89 1.67 -10.15 19.46
C LEU A 89 2.62 -9.18 20.15
N GLN A 90 3.21 -8.25 19.39
CA GLN A 90 4.04 -7.20 19.94
C GLN A 90 3.24 -6.26 20.85
N VAL A 91 2.07 -5.78 20.38
CA VAL A 91 1.17 -4.96 21.18
C VAL A 91 0.73 -5.70 22.45
N ALA A 92 0.35 -6.97 22.34
CA ALA A 92 0.00 -7.77 23.51
C ALA A 92 1.17 -7.85 24.52
N SER A 93 2.41 -8.07 24.05
CA SER A 93 3.57 -8.07 24.95
C SER A 93 3.86 -6.71 25.58
N GLU A 94 3.62 -5.62 24.86
CA GLU A 94 3.79 -4.26 25.38
C GLU A 94 2.73 -3.95 26.45
N GLU A 95 1.48 -4.35 26.22
CA GLU A 95 0.38 -4.22 27.18
C GLU A 95 0.64 -4.98 28.49
N GLU A 96 1.14 -6.22 28.42
CA GLU A 96 1.51 -6.99 29.63
C GLU A 96 2.64 -6.31 30.43
N ARG A 97 3.62 -5.73 29.73
CA ARG A 97 4.69 -4.95 30.38
C ARG A 97 4.15 -3.69 31.04
N PHE A 98 3.20 -3.01 30.39
CA PHE A 98 2.58 -1.81 30.92
C PHE A 98 1.69 -2.12 32.13
N PHE A 99 0.92 -3.20 32.08
CA PHE A 99 0.12 -3.70 33.20
C PHE A 99 1.00 -3.99 34.42
N SER A 100 2.16 -4.62 34.22
CA SER A 100 3.12 -4.93 35.30
C SER A 100 3.62 -3.69 36.05
N SER A 101 3.62 -2.52 35.40
CA SER A 101 4.09 -1.26 35.99
C SER A 101 2.94 -0.37 36.51
N ASN A 102 1.74 -0.45 35.91
CA ASN A 102 0.65 0.49 36.14
C ASN A 102 -0.64 -0.15 36.71
N ASN A 103 -0.71 -1.48 36.81
CA ASN A 103 -1.91 -2.25 37.20
C ASN A 103 -3.17 -1.95 36.34
N THR A 104 -2.98 -1.50 35.10
CA THR A 104 -4.02 -1.28 34.09
C THR A 104 -3.41 -1.45 32.70
N TYR A 105 -4.22 -1.81 31.71
CA TYR A 105 -3.80 -1.75 30.30
C TYR A 105 -3.98 -0.33 29.75
N SER A 106 -3.38 -0.08 28.59
CA SER A 106 -3.56 1.14 27.81
C SER A 106 -4.66 0.97 26.76
N ALA A 107 -5.27 2.08 26.34
CA ALA A 107 -6.16 2.12 25.19
C ALA A 107 -5.42 2.50 23.89
N ASP A 108 -4.10 2.68 23.96
CA ASP A 108 -3.26 3.12 22.85
C ASP A 108 -2.47 1.96 22.26
N ALA A 109 -2.56 1.76 20.94
CA ALA A 109 -1.79 0.73 20.23
C ALA A 109 -0.37 1.16 19.84
N THR A 110 -0.02 2.44 19.98
CA THR A 110 1.34 2.96 19.72
C THR A 110 2.29 2.57 20.85
N PRO A 111 3.63 2.76 20.73
CA PRO A 111 4.53 2.50 21.84
C PRO A 111 3.99 3.17 23.10
N LEU A 112 3.60 2.34 24.06
CA LEU A 112 2.95 2.79 25.29
C LEU A 112 3.84 3.88 25.92
N ASN A 113 3.36 5.13 25.92
CA ASN A 113 4.05 6.41 26.24
C ASN A 113 4.32 7.39 25.05
N THR A 114 3.75 7.19 23.86
CA THR A 114 3.67 8.25 22.83
C THR A 114 2.28 8.91 22.82
N ALA A 115 2.21 10.20 23.12
CA ALA A 115 0.97 10.96 23.32
C ALA A 115 0.08 11.13 22.07
N ASP A 116 0.46 10.59 20.91
CA ASP A 116 -0.08 11.03 19.61
C ASP A 116 -0.72 9.92 18.75
N GLY A 117 -1.05 8.75 19.29
CA GLY A 117 -1.76 7.76 18.48
C GLY A 117 -2.45 6.62 19.24
N ILE A 118 -3.75 6.52 19.02
CA ILE A 118 -4.60 5.38 19.45
C ILE A 118 -4.38 4.17 18.51
N VAL A 119 -3.95 4.43 17.28
CA VAL A 119 -3.87 3.45 16.20
C VAL A 119 -2.44 3.33 15.69
N ARG A 120 -1.91 2.11 15.66
CA ARG A 120 -0.63 1.74 15.02
C ARG A 120 -0.92 1.29 13.59
N THR A 121 -0.07 1.66 12.65
CA THR A 121 -0.15 1.16 11.27
C THR A 121 1.02 0.21 11.04
N THR A 122 0.77 -0.91 10.36
CA THR A 122 1.86 -1.83 10.03
C THR A 122 2.79 -1.22 8.97
N GLU A 123 4.02 -1.72 8.84
CA GLU A 123 5.05 -1.22 7.91
C GLU A 123 4.54 -0.99 6.48
N ASN A 124 3.77 -1.94 5.94
CA ASN A 124 3.23 -1.86 4.58
C ASN A 124 1.87 -1.13 4.50
N ALA A 125 1.39 -0.58 5.62
CA ALA A 125 0.06 0.03 5.75
C ALA A 125 -1.10 -0.87 5.27
N LEU A 126 -0.93 -2.19 5.39
CA LEU A 126 -1.95 -3.18 5.05
C LEU A 126 -2.92 -3.43 6.19
N PHE A 127 -2.52 -3.11 7.42
CA PHE A 127 -3.38 -3.15 8.59
C PHE A 127 -3.19 -1.92 9.49
N THR A 128 -4.25 -1.59 10.20
CA THR A 128 -4.24 -0.66 11.33
C THR A 128 -4.63 -1.40 12.60
N ILE A 129 -3.95 -1.13 13.70
CA ILE A 129 -4.07 -1.84 14.96
C ILE A 129 -4.55 -0.85 16.00
N ALA A 130 -5.64 -1.19 16.67
CA ALA A 130 -6.20 -0.43 17.77
C ALA A 130 -6.37 -1.33 19.00
N VAL A 131 -6.20 -0.76 20.19
CA VAL A 131 -6.47 -1.42 21.46
C VAL A 131 -7.74 -0.84 22.05
N ALA A 132 -8.61 -1.70 22.58
CA ALA A 132 -9.82 -1.29 23.26
C ALA A 132 -10.06 -2.15 24.50
N ALA A 133 -10.90 -1.65 25.40
CA ALA A 133 -11.37 -2.44 26.53
C ALA A 133 -12.22 -3.61 26.05
N CYS A 134 -12.05 -4.79 26.67
CA CYS A 134 -13.02 -5.87 26.61
C CYS A 134 -13.80 -6.01 27.92
N GLY A 135 -14.70 -6.99 28.02
CA GLY A 135 -15.61 -7.15 29.16
C GLY A 135 -14.90 -7.00 30.51
N GLY A 136 -15.36 -6.05 31.34
CA GLY A 136 -14.70 -5.68 32.60
C GLY A 136 -13.89 -4.38 32.58
N GLY A 137 -13.70 -3.77 31.41
CA GLY A 137 -13.02 -2.48 31.24
C GLY A 137 -11.50 -2.59 31.04
N ILE A 138 -10.86 -1.50 30.60
CA ILE A 138 -9.44 -1.50 30.20
C ILE A 138 -8.48 -1.85 31.34
N ALA A 139 -8.90 -1.68 32.60
CA ALA A 139 -8.08 -2.05 33.74
C ALA A 139 -7.88 -3.57 33.88
N THR A 140 -8.76 -4.38 33.29
CA THR A 140 -8.75 -5.85 33.50
C THR A 140 -8.68 -6.64 32.20
N CYS A 141 -9.08 -6.03 31.08
CA CYS A 141 -9.24 -6.71 29.81
C CYS A 141 -8.94 -5.75 28.66
N PHE A 142 -8.06 -6.15 27.75
CA PHE A 142 -7.86 -5.49 26.46
C PHE A 142 -8.12 -6.46 25.29
N ILE A 143 -8.54 -5.87 24.18
CA ILE A 143 -8.60 -6.50 22.87
C ILE A 143 -7.82 -5.64 21.89
N ALA A 144 -6.77 -6.21 21.29
CA ALA A 144 -6.05 -5.61 20.19
C ALA A 144 -6.67 -6.10 18.88
N THR A 145 -6.99 -5.18 17.98
CA THR A 145 -7.69 -5.44 16.72
C THR A 145 -6.89 -4.89 15.55
N ALA A 146 -6.42 -5.76 14.66
CA ALA A 146 -5.88 -5.39 13.38
C ALA A 146 -7.00 -5.38 12.33
N THR A 147 -7.18 -4.24 11.66
CA THR A 147 -8.22 -4.02 10.64
C THR A 147 -7.55 -3.86 9.28
N ALA A 148 -8.03 -4.62 8.28
CA ALA A 148 -7.53 -4.58 6.93
C ALA A 148 -7.61 -3.17 6.31
N GLN A 149 -6.58 -2.82 5.54
CA GLN A 149 -6.45 -1.57 4.81
C GLN A 149 -5.95 -1.83 3.39
N ASN A 150 -6.19 -0.88 2.49
CA ASN A 150 -5.61 -0.89 1.13
C ASN A 150 -5.81 -2.23 0.40
N GLN A 151 -4.71 -2.87 0.00
CA GLN A 151 -4.72 -4.13 -0.75
C GLN A 151 -5.26 -5.31 0.06
N GLN A 152 -5.36 -5.18 1.37
CA GLN A 152 -5.90 -6.20 2.26
C GLN A 152 -7.44 -6.22 2.30
N LEU A 153 -8.12 -5.18 1.81
CA LEU A 153 -9.59 -5.11 1.77
C LEU A 153 -10.23 -6.19 0.87
N GLY A 154 -9.45 -6.83 0.01
CA GLY A 154 -9.89 -7.95 -0.82
C GLY A 154 -9.57 -9.34 -0.25
N ASP A 155 -9.00 -9.42 0.96
CA ASP A 155 -8.74 -10.70 1.64
C ASP A 155 -10.01 -11.20 2.34
N ASP A 156 -10.10 -12.50 2.59
CA ASP A 156 -11.25 -13.10 3.29
C ASP A 156 -11.23 -12.84 4.80
N CYS A 157 -10.19 -12.16 5.29
CA CYS A 157 -9.90 -11.89 6.70
C CYS A 157 -9.89 -10.37 6.95
N ASP A 158 -11.06 -9.79 7.22
CA ASP A 158 -11.23 -8.35 7.41
C ASP A 158 -10.53 -7.83 8.68
N THR A 159 -10.65 -8.59 9.77
CA THR A 159 -10.00 -8.24 11.04
C THR A 159 -9.37 -9.45 11.71
N LEU A 160 -8.31 -9.19 12.46
CA LEU A 160 -7.65 -10.16 13.35
C LEU A 160 -7.63 -9.56 14.75
N THR A 161 -7.98 -10.35 15.76
CA THR A 161 -8.01 -9.88 17.15
C THR A 161 -7.26 -10.79 18.09
N ILE A 162 -6.65 -10.21 19.12
CA ILE A 162 -6.08 -10.95 20.25
C ILE A 162 -6.47 -10.28 21.57
N THR A 163 -6.87 -11.07 22.55
CA THR A 163 -7.17 -10.59 23.91
C THR A 163 -5.98 -10.77 24.84
N ASN A 164 -6.04 -10.17 26.04
CA ASN A 164 -5.06 -10.38 27.12
C ASN A 164 -4.85 -11.85 27.50
N THR A 165 -5.88 -12.69 27.35
CA THR A 165 -5.79 -14.15 27.59
C THR A 165 -5.27 -14.95 26.40
N GLY A 166 -4.89 -14.28 25.31
CA GLY A 166 -4.41 -14.90 24.08
C GLY A 166 -5.52 -15.53 23.22
N VAL A 167 -6.79 -15.21 23.50
CA VAL A 167 -7.91 -15.65 22.64
C VAL A 167 -7.82 -14.91 21.33
N ARG A 168 -7.72 -15.68 20.25
CA ARG A 168 -7.61 -15.17 18.87
C ARG A 168 -8.98 -15.15 18.22
N GLY A 169 -9.32 -14.03 17.59
CA GLY A 169 -10.54 -13.87 16.81
C GLY A 169 -10.25 -13.36 15.41
N SER A 170 -11.25 -13.45 14.55
CA SER A 170 -11.25 -12.77 13.26
C SER A 170 -12.67 -12.46 12.83
N THR A 171 -12.81 -11.52 11.90
CA THR A 171 -14.03 -11.31 11.12
C THR A 171 -13.71 -11.46 9.65
N GLY A 172 -14.74 -11.69 8.84
CA GLY A 172 -14.63 -11.87 7.39
C GLY A 172 -15.35 -13.12 6.93
N ILE A 173 -15.05 -13.53 5.71
CA ILE A 173 -15.62 -14.72 5.07
C ILE A 173 -14.93 -15.99 5.58
N ALA A 174 -13.61 -15.92 5.76
CA ALA A 174 -12.81 -17.04 6.22
C ALA A 174 -12.95 -17.27 7.73
N SER A 175 -12.77 -18.52 8.14
CA SER A 175 -12.79 -18.87 9.57
C SER A 175 -11.58 -18.30 10.32
N THR A 176 -11.71 -18.10 11.63
CA THR A 176 -10.60 -17.66 12.48
C THR A 176 -9.40 -18.59 12.41
N GLN A 177 -9.62 -19.90 12.24
CA GLN A 177 -8.54 -20.84 12.04
C GLN A 177 -7.78 -20.55 10.74
N GLU A 178 -8.47 -20.30 9.64
CA GLU A 178 -7.83 -20.00 8.35
C GLU A 178 -7.08 -18.67 8.38
N CYS A 179 -7.65 -17.65 9.01
CA CYS A 179 -7.02 -16.35 9.13
C CYS A 179 -5.74 -16.40 9.99
N TRP A 180 -5.74 -17.19 11.07
CA TRP A 180 -4.59 -17.28 11.98
C TRP A 180 -3.55 -18.35 11.61
N GLN A 181 -3.93 -19.45 10.95
CA GLN A 181 -3.02 -20.57 10.67
C GLN A 181 -2.39 -20.60 9.27
N ARG A 182 -2.95 -19.87 8.28
CA ARG A 182 -2.34 -19.74 6.93
C ARG A 182 -1.29 -18.62 6.89
#